data_AF-S4PTX6-F1
#
_entry.id   AF-S4PTX6-F1
#
_cell.length_a   1.000
_cell.length_b   1.000
_cell.length_c   1.000
_cell.angle_alpha   90.00
_cell.angle_beta   90.00
_cell.angle_gamma   90.00
#
_symmetry.space_group_name_H-M   'P 1'
#
loop_
_entity.id
_entity.type
_entity.pdbx_description
1 polymer ?
#
loop_
_entity_poly.entity_id
_entity_poly.type
_entity_poly.pdbx_seq_one_letter_code
_entity_poly.pdbx_strand_id
1 'polypeptide(L)' 'EVLRGVVILVDVGAETRALALRAALTALGASVVPSWSPLVTHLVWTQGGCRSIRAKARAFACQLVSPLWVEACA' A
#
# COMPACT_ATOMS: atom_id res chain seq x y z
N GLU A 1 8.46 -15.55 0.15
CA GLU A 1 7.54 -14.41 0.01
C GLU A 1 7.07 -13.99 1.39
N VAL A 2 7.57 -12.86 1.89
CA VAL A 2 7.26 -12.38 3.25
C VAL A 2 5.87 -11.76 3.32
N LEU A 3 5.37 -11.23 2.20
CA LEU A 3 4.08 -10.53 2.12
C LEU A 3 2.98 -11.34 1.43
N ARG A 4 3.12 -12.68 1.40
CA ARG A 4 2.09 -13.55 0.80
C ARG A 4 0.75 -13.38 1.53
N GLY A 5 -0.33 -13.19 0.76
CA GLY A 5 -1.68 -12.98 1.29
C GLY A 5 -1.99 -11.52 1.65
N VAL A 6 -1.01 -10.61 1.55
CA VAL A 6 -1.24 -9.17 1.70
C VAL A 6 -1.80 -8.60 0.40
N VAL A 7 -3.00 -8.04 0.47
CA VAL A 7 -3.57 -7.20 -0.61
C VAL A 7 -3.31 -5.74 -0.27
N ILE A 8 -2.56 -5.03 -1.13
CA ILE A 8 -2.02 -3.72 -0.80
C ILE A 8 -2.31 -2.66 -1.86
N LEU A 9 -2.70 -1.47 -1.42
CA LEU A 9 -2.82 -0.28 -2.24
C LEU A 9 -1.69 0.70 -1.91
N VAL A 10 -1.12 1.36 -2.93
CA VAL A 10 -0.08 2.37 -2.77
C VAL A 10 -0.63 3.73 -3.20
N ASP A 11 -0.76 4.64 -2.24
CA ASP A 11 -1.26 6.00 -2.44
C ASP A 11 -0.33 7.02 -1.75
N VAL A 12 0.74 7.39 -2.46
CA VAL A 12 1.83 8.23 -1.92
C VAL A 12 1.98 9.57 -2.66
N GLY A 13 1.00 9.95 -3.50
CA GLY A 13 0.96 11.21 -4.25
C GLY A 13 1.86 11.26 -5.49
N ALA A 14 3.15 10.94 -5.34
CA ALA A 14 4.10 10.94 -6.46
C ALA A 14 4.12 9.59 -7.18
N GLU A 15 3.73 9.56 -8.45
CA GLU A 15 3.57 8.30 -9.22
C GLU A 15 4.89 7.56 -9.44
N THR A 16 6.01 8.28 -9.63
CA THR A 16 7.35 7.65 -9.75
C THR A 16 7.74 6.87 -8.49
N ARG A 17 7.45 7.44 -7.31
CA ARG A 17 7.68 6.77 -6.02
C ARG A 17 6.71 5.61 -5.82
N ALA A 18 5.44 5.80 -6.22
CA ALA A 18 4.43 4.75 -6.13
C ALA A 18 4.85 3.53 -6.97
N LEU A 19 5.34 3.74 -8.20
CA LEU A 19 5.78 2.67 -9.09
C LEU A 19 6.90 1.82 -8.47
N ALA A 20 7.93 2.44 -7.89
CA ALA A 20 9.02 1.73 -7.23
C ALA A 20 8.53 0.88 -6.04
N LEU A 21 7.63 1.43 -5.22
CA LEU A 21 7.04 0.70 -4.09
C LEU A 21 6.19 -0.49 -4.56
N ARG A 22 5.38 -0.31 -5.61
CA ARG A 22 4.57 -1.39 -6.19
C ARG A 22 5.46 -2.52 -6.72
N ALA A 23 6.58 -2.20 -7.37
CA ALA A 23 7.52 -3.20 -7.85
C ALA A 23 8.15 -4.00 -6.70
N ALA A 24 8.60 -3.32 -5.64
CA ALA A 24 9.16 -3.98 -4.45
C ALA A 24 8.13 -4.89 -3.75
N LEU A 25 6.90 -4.40 -3.55
CA LEU A 25 5.83 -5.17 -2.93
C LEU A 25 5.46 -6.43 -3.71
N THR A 26 5.38 -6.33 -5.04
CA THR A 26 5.17 -7.50 -5.91
C THR A 26 6.31 -8.51 -5.77
N ALA A 27 7.56 -8.06 -5.73
CA ALA A 27 8.72 -8.93 -5.52
C ALA A 27 8.71 -9.64 -4.16
N LEU A 28 8.13 -9.02 -3.13
CA LEU A 28 7.94 -9.60 -1.80
C LEU A 28 6.76 -10.57 -1.69
N GLY A 29 5.95 -10.70 -2.74
CA GLY A 29 4.80 -11.60 -2.85
C GLY A 29 3.46 -10.99 -2.45
N ALA A 30 3.37 -9.66 -2.34
CA ALA A 30 2.10 -8.97 -2.09
C ALA A 30 1.25 -8.89 -3.37
N SER A 31 -0.07 -8.89 -3.21
CA SER A 31 -1.03 -8.57 -4.27
C SER A 31 -1.29 -7.07 -4.31
N VAL A 32 -0.61 -6.38 -5.22
CA VAL A 32 -0.74 -4.93 -5.39
C VAL A 32 -1.96 -4.60 -6.24
N VAL A 33 -2.89 -3.79 -5.72
CA VAL A 33 -4.11 -3.38 -6.44
C VAL A 33 -4.00 -1.94 -6.97
N PRO A 34 -4.56 -1.63 -8.15
CA PRO A 34 -4.43 -0.31 -8.78
C PRO A 34 -5.39 0.73 -8.21
N SER A 35 -6.45 0.29 -7.53
CA SER A 35 -7.49 1.14 -6.96
C SER A 35 -8.03 0.53 -5.67
N TRP A 36 -8.73 1.36 -4.89
CA TRP A 36 -9.34 0.92 -3.65
C TRP A 36 -10.39 -0.18 -3.88
N SER A 37 -10.31 -1.23 -3.06
CA SER A 37 -11.36 -2.24 -2.93
C SER A 37 -11.52 -2.66 -1.47
N PRO A 38 -12.66 -3.25 -1.06
CA PRO A 38 -12.84 -3.81 0.27
C PRO A 38 -11.89 -4.97 0.62
N LEU A 39 -11.17 -5.51 -0.37
CA LEU A 39 -10.18 -6.58 -0.18
C LEU A 39 -8.82 -6.04 0.29
N VAL A 40 -8.62 -4.72 0.28
CA VAL A 40 -7.37 -4.11 0.71
C VAL A 40 -7.13 -4.39 2.19
N THR A 41 -5.99 -5.01 2.48
CA THR A 41 -5.55 -5.30 3.86
C THR A 41 -4.58 -4.24 4.36
N HIS A 42 -3.77 -3.67 3.46
CA HIS A 42 -2.73 -2.69 3.76
C HIS A 42 -2.83 -1.49 2.82
N LEU A 43 -2.63 -0.30 3.35
CA LEU A 43 -2.51 0.94 2.58
C LEU A 43 -1.15 1.56 2.87
N VAL A 44 -0.28 1.61 1.84
CA VAL A 44 0.92 2.44 1.89
C VAL A 44 0.52 3.88 1.59
N TRP A 45 0.71 4.77 2.55
CA TRP A 45 0.25 6.16 2.43
C TRP A 45 1.29 7.17 2.92
N THR A 46 1.31 8.33 2.27
CA THR A 46 2.06 9.52 2.74
C THR A 46 1.15 10.74 2.69
N GLN A 47 1.59 11.87 3.25
CA GLN A 47 0.82 13.12 3.23
C GLN A 47 0.40 13.57 1.81
N GLY A 48 1.14 13.18 0.77
CA GLY A 48 0.81 13.47 -0.62
C GLY A 48 -0.30 12.58 -1.21
N GLY A 49 -0.70 11.51 -0.52
CA GLY A 49 -1.77 10.61 -0.95
C GLY A 49 -3.18 11.15 -0.73
N CYS A 50 -4.17 10.48 -1.30
CA CYS A 50 -5.56 10.89 -1.21
C CYS A 50 -6.12 10.69 0.22
N ARG A 51 -6.67 11.78 0.79
CA ARG A 51 -7.23 11.74 2.15
C ARG A 51 -8.48 10.86 2.26
N SER A 52 -9.28 10.76 1.19
CA SER A 52 -10.50 9.93 1.20
C SER A 52 -10.15 8.43 1.20
N ILE A 53 -9.08 8.03 0.52
CA ILE A 53 -8.57 6.65 0.55
C ILE A 53 -8.03 6.29 1.94
N ARG A 54 -7.29 7.21 2.58
CA ARG A 54 -6.87 7.04 3.99
C ARG A 54 -8.05 6.90 4.94
N ALA A 55 -9.12 7.68 4.75
CA ALA A 55 -10.33 7.56 5.58
C ALA A 55 -11.02 6.20 5.39
N LYS A 56 -11.12 5.71 4.15
CA LYS A 56 -11.64 4.37 3.85
C LYS A 56 -10.80 3.27 4.49
N ALA A 57 -9.47 3.33 4.38
CA ALA A 57 -8.57 2.37 5.02
C ALA A 57 -8.79 2.27 6.54
N ARG A 58 -8.99 3.41 7.21
CA ARG A 58 -9.31 3.43 8.64
C ARG A 58 -10.68 2.82 8.94
N ALA A 59 -11.70 3.11 8.13
CA ALA A 59 -13.04 2.58 8.32
C ALA A 59 -13.12 1.05 8.15
N PHE A 60 -12.26 0.48 7.31
CA PHE A 60 -12.19 -0.97 7.05
C PHE A 60 -11.11 -1.69 7.88
N ALA A 61 -10.55 -1.04 8.90
CA ALA A 61 -9.49 -1.58 9.77
C ALA A 61 -8.25 -2.07 9.01
N CYS A 62 -7.96 -1.49 7.83
CA CYS A 62 -6.75 -1.77 7.08
C CYS A 62 -5.52 -1.26 7.84
N GLN A 63 -4.39 -1.94 7.66
CA GLN A 63 -3.10 -1.49 8.18
C GLN A 63 -2.62 -0.29 7.36
N LEU A 64 -2.52 0.88 7.99
CA LEU A 64 -1.97 2.09 7.39
C LEU A 64 -0.47 2.13 7.64
N VAL A 65 0.34 1.95 6.60
CA VAL A 65 1.80 1.86 6.69
C VAL A 65 2.49 2.96 5.89
N SER A 66 3.73 3.28 6.27
CA SER A 66 4.57 4.22 5.54
C SER A 66 5.43 3.50 4.49
N PRO A 67 6.03 4.21 3.52
CA PRO A 67 7.00 3.61 2.60
C PRO A 67 8.17 2.90 3.29
N LEU A 68 8.61 3.37 4.46
CA LEU A 68 9.70 2.76 5.24
C LEU A 68 9.37 1.34 5.71
N TRP A 69 8.08 1.02 5.90
CA TRP A 69 7.66 -0.34 6.22
C TRP A 69 7.97 -1.30 5.06
N VAL A 70 7.79 -0.86 3.81
CA VAL A 70 8.11 -1.67 2.62
C VAL A 70 9.61 -1.95 2.56
N GLU A 71 10.42 -0.94 2.84
CA GLU A 71 11.88 -1.05 2.91
C GLU A 71 12.34 -2.02 4.01
N ALA A 72 11.63 -2.06 5.16
CA ALA A 72 11.92 -2.98 6.25
C ALA A 72 11.47 -4.44 6.00
N CYS A 73 10.63 -4.68 4.99
CA CYS A 73 10.19 -6.02 4.60
C CYS A 73 11.08 -6.69 3.55
N ALA A 74 11.98 -5.92 2.91
CA ALA A 74 12.95 -6.39 1.94
C ALA A 74 14.19 -6.98 2.63
#